data_AF-A0A2V7F9Q4-F1
#
_entry.id   AF-A0A2V7F9Q4-F1
#
_cell.length_a   1.000
_cell.length_b   1.000
_cell.length_c   1.000
_cell.angle_alpha   90.00
_cell.angle_beta   90.00
_cell.angle_gamma   90.00
#
_symmetry.space_group_name_H-M   'P 1'
#
loop_
_entity.id
_entity.type
_entity.pdbx_description
1 polymer ?
#
loop_
_entity_poly.entity_id
_entity_poly.type
_entity_poly.pdbx_seq_one_letter_code
_entity_poly.pdbx_strand_id
1 'polypeptide(L)'
;MSGARGLRSLVLTGAALALTACALPAAWQPREVFKSDDFIVTFAREGDTVQSLADRFLGDPGKAWMIEDYNGLSRVAPGQEVVIPKKPWSPSGVYANGYQLVPVLVYHNIGPQAKGRLVMAARTFKQQMRYLKAHGYRVISLDDLVDYTELNRQLPRRSVVLTFDDGYKSFLQYAYPILKELGFTATLFVYTDYVGNGRNALNWDDLKSLAKQGFPIGAHSKTHNDLRRHSGESDEEFARRMQVELAEPLALFERRLGQAPQVIAYPYGAHDDALVKKVREHGYIAAFSVRREGNASFVPPLRIHRSQIYSEMTIEEFAKSLDVFQKEAFQ
;
A
#
# COMPACT_ATOMS: atom_id res chain seq x y z
N MET A 1 70.73 91.18 -23.09
CA MET A 1 70.82 90.14 -24.14
C MET A 1 70.99 88.78 -23.48
N SER A 2 70.06 87.87 -23.78
CA SER A 2 70.11 86.39 -23.68
C SER A 2 70.59 85.71 -22.39
N GLY A 3 69.78 84.81 -21.84
CA GLY A 3 70.23 83.78 -20.90
C GLY A 3 69.14 83.13 -20.06
N ALA A 4 68.24 82.37 -20.69
CA ALA A 4 67.17 81.63 -20.03
C ALA A 4 67.67 80.44 -19.17
N ARG A 5 67.03 80.20 -18.02
CA ARG A 5 66.91 78.88 -17.37
C ARG A 5 65.49 78.71 -16.82
N GLY A 6 64.73 77.81 -17.45
CA GLY A 6 63.39 77.42 -17.02
C GLY A 6 63.43 76.36 -15.93
N LEU A 7 62.61 76.55 -14.90
CA LEU A 7 62.26 75.53 -13.91
C LEU A 7 61.00 74.79 -14.38
N ARG A 8 61.06 73.46 -14.42
CA ARG A 8 59.94 72.57 -14.73
C ARG A 8 59.03 72.43 -13.50
N SER A 9 57.75 72.77 -13.63
CA SER A 9 56.71 72.36 -12.68
C SER A 9 55.97 71.13 -13.23
N LEU A 10 56.01 70.04 -12.49
CA LEU A 10 55.25 68.81 -12.75
C LEU A 10 53.78 69.04 -12.41
N VAL A 11 52.88 68.88 -13.37
CA VAL A 11 51.43 68.75 -13.13
C VAL A 11 51.12 67.25 -13.10
N LEU A 12 50.76 66.73 -11.93
CA LEU A 12 50.20 65.38 -11.77
C LEU A 12 48.67 65.50 -11.81
N THR A 13 48.10 65.19 -12.97
CA THR A 13 46.66 64.99 -13.15
C THR A 13 46.21 63.72 -12.43
N GLY A 14 45.35 63.87 -11.40
CA GLY A 14 44.68 62.74 -10.76
C GLY A 14 43.66 62.11 -11.70
N ALA A 15 43.86 60.84 -12.06
CA ALA A 15 42.86 60.05 -12.77
C ALA A 15 41.79 59.58 -11.76
N ALA A 16 40.56 60.09 -11.88
CA ALA A 16 39.42 59.55 -11.16
C ALA A 16 38.98 58.25 -11.84
N LEU A 17 39.19 57.10 -11.18
CA LEU A 17 38.55 55.84 -11.56
C LEU A 17 37.06 55.94 -11.23
N ALA A 18 36.23 56.06 -12.26
CA ALA A 18 34.80 55.81 -12.15
C ALA A 18 34.58 54.29 -12.08
N LEU A 19 34.34 53.77 -10.87
CA LEU A 19 33.84 52.41 -10.67
C LEU A 19 32.38 52.37 -11.13
N THR A 20 32.15 51.90 -12.35
CA THR A 20 30.83 51.48 -12.80
C THR A 20 30.37 50.30 -11.95
N ALA A 21 29.47 50.56 -11.01
CA ALA A 21 28.77 49.52 -10.28
C ALA A 21 27.97 48.68 -11.30
N CYS A 22 28.37 47.43 -11.50
CA CYS A 22 27.52 46.45 -12.17
C CYS A 22 26.19 46.38 -11.41
N ALA A 23 25.10 46.80 -12.06
CA ALA A 23 23.77 46.54 -11.54
C ALA A 23 23.63 45.02 -11.40
N LEU A 24 23.47 44.54 -10.17
CA LEU A 24 23.09 43.15 -9.91
C LEU A 24 21.79 42.89 -10.70
N PRO A 25 21.66 41.76 -11.39
CA PRO A 25 20.38 41.41 -12.02
C PRO A 25 19.30 41.50 -10.94
N ALA A 26 18.13 42.04 -11.32
CA ALA A 26 16.98 42.16 -10.43
C ALA A 26 16.83 40.86 -9.62
N ALA A 27 16.83 40.99 -8.29
CA ALA A 27 16.71 39.85 -7.39
C ALA A 27 15.56 38.97 -7.88
N TRP A 28 15.84 37.68 -8.12
CA TRP A 28 14.82 36.72 -8.51
C TRP A 28 13.69 36.80 -7.48
N GLN A 29 12.56 37.34 -7.91
CA GLN A 29 11.33 37.33 -7.13
C GLN A 29 10.76 35.92 -7.33
N PRO A 30 10.72 35.06 -6.29
CA PRO A 30 10.08 33.77 -6.42
C PRO A 30 8.65 34.03 -6.90
N ARG A 31 8.23 33.42 -8.01
CA ARG A 31 6.79 33.27 -8.23
C ARG A 31 6.30 32.49 -7.02
N GLU A 32 5.32 33.03 -6.28
CA GLU A 32 4.77 32.35 -5.10
C GLU A 32 4.34 30.92 -5.42
N VAL A 33 3.94 30.66 -6.67
CA VAL A 33 3.55 29.36 -7.19
C VAL A 33 3.97 29.20 -8.66
N PHE A 34 4.65 28.10 -8.98
CA PHE A 34 4.80 27.59 -10.34
C PHE A 34 3.77 26.47 -10.59
N LYS A 35 3.19 26.43 -11.79
CA LYS A 35 2.22 25.38 -12.18
C LYS A 35 2.53 24.86 -13.58
N SER A 36 2.48 23.55 -13.73
CA SER A 36 2.47 22.84 -15.02
C SER A 36 1.23 21.93 -15.10
N ASP A 37 1.13 21.16 -16.18
CA ASP A 37 0.12 20.11 -16.30
C ASP A 37 0.31 19.01 -15.26
N ASP A 38 1.54 18.77 -14.83
CA ASP A 38 1.93 17.60 -14.05
C ASP A 38 2.21 17.89 -12.58
N PHE A 39 2.61 19.12 -12.25
CA PHE A 39 2.95 19.47 -10.88
C PHE A 39 2.77 20.96 -10.58
N ILE A 40 2.72 21.26 -9.29
CA ILE A 40 2.75 22.62 -8.74
C ILE A 40 3.99 22.71 -7.86
N VAL A 41 4.75 23.80 -7.93
CA VAL A 41 5.80 24.10 -6.96
C VAL A 41 5.35 25.33 -6.19
N THR A 42 5.33 25.24 -4.86
CA THR A 42 4.84 26.30 -3.97
C THR A 42 5.64 26.31 -2.68
N PHE A 43 5.55 27.40 -1.93
CA PHE A 43 6.05 27.46 -0.56
C PHE A 43 4.91 27.18 0.44
N ALA A 44 5.18 26.36 1.46
CA ALA A 44 4.24 26.09 2.54
C ALA A 44 4.04 27.35 3.40
N ARG A 45 2.79 27.63 3.79
CA ARG A 45 2.41 28.77 4.64
C ARG A 45 2.45 28.40 6.11
N GLU A 46 2.38 29.40 6.98
CA GLU A 46 2.20 29.17 8.40
C GLU A 46 0.91 28.37 8.66
N GLY A 47 1.01 27.29 9.42
CA GLY A 47 -0.10 26.37 9.71
C GLY A 47 -0.38 25.31 8.64
N ASP A 48 0.33 25.31 7.50
CA ASP A 48 0.12 24.29 6.47
C ASP A 48 0.51 22.89 6.96
N THR A 49 -0.36 21.94 6.68
CA THR A 49 -0.08 20.50 6.73
C THR A 49 -0.07 19.94 5.31
N VAL A 50 0.53 18.76 5.12
CA VAL A 50 0.48 18.06 3.83
C VAL A 50 -0.98 17.83 3.38
N GLN A 51 -1.86 17.47 4.32
CA GLN A 51 -3.30 17.32 4.07
C GLN A 51 -3.95 18.62 3.58
N SER A 52 -3.62 19.75 4.21
CA SER A 52 -4.15 21.05 3.78
C SER A 52 -3.62 21.48 2.40
N LEU A 53 -2.40 21.06 2.04
CA LEU A 53 -1.84 21.30 0.72
C LEU A 53 -2.54 20.43 -0.33
N ALA A 54 -2.76 19.14 -0.03
CA ALA A 54 -3.49 18.23 -0.91
C ALA A 54 -4.95 18.68 -1.11
N ASP A 55 -5.63 19.11 -0.06
CA ASP A 55 -6.98 19.68 -0.17
C ASP A 55 -7.00 20.93 -1.06
N ARG A 56 -6.11 21.89 -0.80
CA ARG A 56 -6.04 23.16 -1.54
C ARG A 56 -5.69 23.00 -3.01
N PHE A 57 -4.77 22.09 -3.34
CA PHE A 57 -4.19 22.01 -4.69
C PHE A 57 -4.66 20.81 -5.50
N LEU A 58 -5.10 19.73 -4.85
CA LEU A 58 -5.59 18.51 -5.49
C LEU A 58 -7.09 18.26 -5.25
N GLY A 59 -7.74 19.07 -4.41
CA GLY A 59 -9.16 18.94 -4.06
C GLY A 59 -9.48 17.69 -3.22
N ASP A 60 -8.45 17.05 -2.66
CA ASP A 60 -8.59 15.78 -1.93
C ASP A 60 -7.48 15.66 -0.88
N PRO A 61 -7.79 15.84 0.43
CA PRO A 61 -6.80 15.67 1.50
C PRO A 61 -6.26 14.24 1.59
N GLY A 62 -6.99 13.25 1.05
CA GLY A 62 -6.56 11.86 0.92
C GLY A 62 -5.33 11.68 0.02
N LYS A 63 -5.05 12.64 -0.87
CA LYS A 63 -3.85 12.64 -1.74
C LYS A 63 -2.60 13.21 -1.06
N ALA A 64 -2.64 13.51 0.23
CA ALA A 64 -1.47 13.96 0.99
C ALA A 64 -0.25 13.04 0.81
N TRP A 65 -0.47 11.72 0.71
CA TRP A 65 0.61 10.76 0.50
C TRP A 65 1.39 11.01 -0.79
N MET A 66 0.76 11.55 -1.84
CA MET A 66 1.44 11.87 -3.09
C MET A 66 2.50 12.96 -2.86
N ILE A 67 2.16 13.97 -2.06
CA ILE A 67 3.08 15.05 -1.69
C ILE A 67 4.18 14.52 -0.77
N GLU A 68 3.83 13.70 0.24
CA GLU A 68 4.79 13.07 1.14
C GLU A 68 5.83 12.24 0.38
N ASP A 69 5.37 11.33 -0.48
CA ASP A 69 6.22 10.39 -1.20
C ASP A 69 7.08 11.08 -2.28
N TYR A 70 6.52 12.07 -2.98
CA TYR A 70 7.25 12.79 -4.03
C TYR A 70 8.38 13.66 -3.47
N ASN A 71 8.16 14.30 -2.31
CA ASN A 71 9.15 15.17 -1.68
C ASN A 71 10.01 14.45 -0.63
N GLY A 72 9.67 13.20 -0.26
CA GLY A 72 10.36 12.46 0.79
C GLY A 72 10.19 13.07 2.19
N LEU A 73 9.01 13.63 2.49
CA LEU A 73 8.71 14.32 3.76
C LEU A 73 7.46 13.77 4.44
N SER A 74 7.34 13.99 5.74
CA SER A 74 6.12 13.67 6.52
C SER A 74 5.44 14.90 7.13
N ARG A 75 6.13 16.05 7.10
CA ARG A 75 5.68 17.36 7.58
C ARG A 75 6.29 18.44 6.72
N VAL A 76 5.63 19.58 6.65
CA VAL A 76 6.12 20.78 5.95
C VAL A 76 6.35 21.89 6.96
N ALA A 77 7.41 22.67 6.78
CA ALA A 77 7.68 23.87 7.57
C ALA A 77 7.26 25.13 6.80
N PRO A 78 6.86 26.23 7.46
CA PRO A 78 6.57 27.49 6.79
C PRO A 78 7.79 27.96 5.97
N GLY A 79 7.55 28.40 4.74
CA GLY A 79 8.60 28.80 3.79
C GLY A 79 9.34 27.63 3.13
N GLN A 80 9.01 26.37 3.42
CA GLN A 80 9.58 25.22 2.72
C GLN A 80 8.99 25.11 1.31
N GLU A 81 9.85 24.95 0.30
CA GLU A 81 9.41 24.61 -1.06
C GLU A 81 8.86 23.18 -1.10
N VAL A 82 7.71 23.00 -1.75
CA VAL A 82 6.99 21.73 -1.85
C VAL A 82 6.53 21.53 -3.29
N VAL A 83 6.80 20.34 -3.84
CA VAL A 83 6.29 19.91 -5.15
C VAL A 83 5.01 19.10 -4.96
N ILE A 84 3.93 19.49 -5.61
CA ILE A 84 2.63 18.84 -5.53
C ILE A 84 2.35 18.17 -6.87
N PRO A 85 2.50 16.85 -6.99
CA PRO A 85 2.18 16.12 -8.22
C PRO A 85 0.66 16.11 -8.45
N LYS A 86 0.23 16.42 -9.68
CA LYS A 86 -1.18 16.44 -10.09
C LYS A 86 -1.67 15.09 -10.61
N LYS A 87 -0.75 14.20 -10.98
CA LYS A 87 -1.00 12.85 -11.51
C LYS A 87 -0.01 11.83 -10.92
N PRO A 88 -0.32 10.52 -10.97
CA PRO A 88 0.66 9.47 -10.65
C PRO A 88 1.93 9.58 -11.51
N TRP A 89 3.08 9.26 -10.93
CA TRP A 89 4.40 9.34 -11.59
C TRP A 89 5.16 8.01 -11.62
N SER A 90 4.81 7.06 -10.74
CA SER A 90 5.39 5.71 -10.74
C SER A 90 4.32 4.64 -10.43
N PRO A 91 3.41 4.34 -11.38
CA PRO A 91 2.42 3.27 -11.21
C PRO A 91 3.04 1.90 -10.95
N SER A 92 4.23 1.64 -11.50
CA SER A 92 4.96 0.38 -11.28
C SER A 92 5.66 0.31 -9.93
N GLY A 93 5.79 1.42 -9.19
CA GLY A 93 6.58 1.46 -7.96
C GLY A 93 8.05 1.10 -8.18
N VAL A 94 8.58 1.24 -9.41
CA VAL A 94 10.00 1.08 -9.72
C VAL A 94 10.67 2.45 -9.65
N TYR A 95 11.83 2.51 -9.02
CA TYR A 95 12.62 3.71 -8.78
C TYR A 95 14.08 3.44 -9.13
N ALA A 96 14.88 4.51 -9.22
CA ALA A 96 16.30 4.40 -9.59
C ALA A 96 17.13 3.53 -8.63
N ASN A 97 16.71 3.37 -7.37
CA ASN A 97 17.44 2.66 -6.32
C ASN A 97 16.73 1.37 -5.84
N GLY A 98 15.75 0.87 -6.61
CA GLY A 98 15.00 -0.33 -6.28
C GLY A 98 13.49 -0.16 -6.50
N TYR A 99 12.69 -1.00 -5.85
CA TYR A 99 11.26 -1.06 -6.10
C TYR A 99 10.43 -1.24 -4.82
N GLN A 100 9.20 -0.74 -4.88
CA GLN A 100 8.23 -0.83 -3.81
C GLN A 100 7.71 -2.25 -3.65
N LEU A 101 7.63 -2.68 -2.39
CA LEU A 101 6.98 -3.89 -1.95
C LEU A 101 5.71 -3.53 -1.18
N VAL A 102 4.68 -4.39 -1.28
CA VAL A 102 3.46 -4.30 -0.47
C VAL A 102 3.31 -5.57 0.37
N PRO A 103 3.48 -5.49 1.70
CA PRO A 103 3.20 -6.60 2.60
C PRO A 103 1.69 -6.86 2.66
N VAL A 104 1.30 -8.12 2.50
CA VAL A 104 -0.06 -8.60 2.75
C VAL A 104 -0.04 -9.45 4.00
N LEU A 105 -0.73 -9.02 5.05
CA LEU A 105 -0.73 -9.70 6.34
C LEU A 105 -1.93 -10.64 6.42
N VAL A 106 -1.71 -11.87 6.88
CA VAL A 106 -2.80 -12.82 7.12
C VAL A 106 -2.95 -13.12 8.62
N TYR A 107 -4.16 -12.88 9.09
CA TYR A 107 -4.66 -13.21 10.42
C TYR A 107 -5.71 -14.33 10.31
N HIS A 108 -6.00 -14.99 11.42
CA HIS A 108 -7.06 -16.01 11.46
C HIS A 108 -8.02 -15.67 12.60
N ASN A 109 -7.86 -16.34 13.75
CA ASN A 109 -8.74 -16.15 14.89
C ASN A 109 -8.18 -15.06 15.83
N ILE A 110 -9.07 -14.26 16.42
CA ILE A 110 -8.72 -13.25 17.42
C ILE A 110 -9.57 -13.50 18.65
N GLY A 111 -8.95 -13.72 19.80
CA GLY A 111 -9.64 -14.01 21.05
C GLY A 111 -9.36 -12.98 22.14
N PRO A 112 -10.03 -13.11 23.31
CA PRO A 112 -9.72 -12.29 24.47
C PRO A 112 -8.29 -12.55 24.98
N GLN A 113 -7.76 -13.74 24.73
CA GLN A 113 -6.39 -14.16 25.01
C GLN A 113 -5.86 -15.02 23.87
N ALA A 114 -4.53 -15.11 23.75
CA ALA A 114 -3.89 -15.96 22.77
C ALA A 114 -4.14 -17.44 23.11
N LYS A 115 -4.33 -18.29 22.09
CA LYS A 115 -4.55 -19.74 22.26
C LYS A 115 -4.02 -20.52 21.06
N GLY A 116 -2.82 -21.06 21.19
CA GLY A 116 -2.12 -21.67 20.05
C GLY A 116 -1.72 -20.62 19.01
N ARG A 117 -1.06 -21.07 17.94
CA ARG A 117 -0.28 -20.19 17.05
C ARG A 117 -1.11 -19.21 16.21
N LEU A 118 -2.37 -19.55 15.93
CA LEU A 118 -3.25 -18.81 15.02
C LEU A 118 -4.44 -18.12 15.72
N VAL A 119 -4.47 -18.12 17.06
CA VAL A 119 -5.45 -17.34 17.83
C VAL A 119 -4.70 -16.20 18.52
N MET A 120 -4.84 -15.00 17.98
CA MET A 120 -4.19 -13.81 18.52
C MET A 120 -5.03 -13.15 19.61
N ALA A 121 -4.40 -12.65 20.67
CA ALA A 121 -5.12 -11.83 21.65
C ALA A 121 -5.54 -10.49 21.03
N ALA A 122 -6.78 -10.05 21.26
CA ALA A 122 -7.32 -8.79 20.75
C ALA A 122 -6.46 -7.58 21.12
N ARG A 123 -5.86 -7.59 22.32
CA ARG A 123 -4.91 -6.55 22.76
C ARG A 123 -3.65 -6.48 21.88
N THR A 124 -3.11 -7.63 21.47
CA THR A 124 -1.93 -7.73 20.62
C THR A 124 -2.26 -7.26 19.21
N PHE A 125 -3.41 -7.69 18.68
CA PHE A 125 -3.90 -7.18 17.40
C PHE A 125 -4.07 -5.65 17.42
N LYS A 126 -4.69 -5.10 18.49
CA LYS A 126 -4.82 -3.65 18.65
C LYS A 126 -3.47 -2.93 18.66
N GLN A 127 -2.48 -3.51 19.34
CA GLN A 127 -1.12 -2.97 19.38
C GLN A 127 -0.47 -2.94 17.99
N GLN A 128 -0.61 -4.03 17.22
CA GLN A 128 -0.11 -4.10 15.84
C GLN A 128 -0.78 -3.06 14.93
N MET A 129 -2.11 -2.92 15.00
CA MET A 129 -2.82 -1.92 14.18
C MET A 129 -2.44 -0.48 14.56
N ARG A 130 -2.26 -0.20 15.85
CA ARG A 130 -1.75 1.10 16.31
C ARG A 130 -0.31 1.34 15.88
N TYR A 131 0.52 0.30 15.84
CA TYR A 131 1.88 0.38 15.31
C TYR A 131 1.87 0.80 13.84
N LEU A 132 1.03 0.18 13.00
CA LEU A 132 0.88 0.57 11.60
C LEU A 132 0.58 2.07 11.47
N LYS A 133 -0.45 2.54 12.18
CA LYS A 133 -0.86 3.95 12.16
C LYS A 133 0.25 4.90 12.65
N ALA A 134 0.89 4.56 13.77
CA ALA A 134 1.94 5.38 14.37
C ALA A 134 3.21 5.47 13.51
N HIS A 135 3.49 4.45 12.71
CA HIS A 135 4.66 4.41 11.81
C HIS A 135 4.33 4.81 10.37
N GLY A 136 3.16 5.39 10.13
CA GLY A 136 2.78 5.94 8.83
C GLY A 136 2.47 4.89 7.76
N TYR A 137 2.17 3.65 8.16
CA TYR A 137 1.65 2.66 7.23
C TYR A 137 0.20 3.00 6.87
N ARG A 138 -0.13 2.77 5.60
CA ARG A 138 -1.46 2.99 5.03
C ARG A 138 -2.06 1.65 4.71
N VAL A 139 -3.14 1.31 5.43
CA VAL A 139 -3.93 0.12 5.10
C VAL A 139 -4.72 0.42 3.83
N ILE A 140 -4.39 -0.27 2.75
CA ILE A 140 -5.09 -0.17 1.46
C ILE A 140 -6.03 -1.37 1.27
N SER A 141 -6.96 -1.25 0.31
CA SER A 141 -7.80 -2.39 -0.05
C SER A 141 -7.01 -3.46 -0.81
N LEU A 142 -7.53 -4.69 -0.85
CA LEU A 142 -6.96 -5.75 -1.67
C LEU A 142 -7.09 -5.42 -3.17
N ASP A 143 -8.19 -4.77 -3.56
CA ASP A 143 -8.42 -4.34 -4.94
C ASP A 143 -7.37 -3.31 -5.39
N ASP A 144 -7.01 -2.35 -4.51
CA ASP A 144 -5.91 -1.41 -4.80
C ASP A 144 -4.57 -2.14 -5.05
N LEU A 145 -4.32 -3.25 -4.35
CA LEU A 145 -3.13 -4.07 -4.59
C LEU A 145 -3.22 -4.79 -5.94
N VAL A 146 -4.38 -5.33 -6.31
CA VAL A 146 -4.58 -5.99 -7.62
C VAL A 146 -4.40 -4.97 -8.75
N ASP A 147 -5.01 -3.79 -8.64
CA ASP A 147 -4.82 -2.69 -9.60
C ASP A 147 -3.35 -2.27 -9.73
N TYR A 148 -2.60 -2.28 -8.63
CA TYR A 148 -1.16 -2.01 -8.63
C TYR A 148 -0.37 -3.07 -9.41
N THR A 149 -0.75 -4.35 -9.29
CA THR A 149 -0.11 -5.43 -10.07
C THR A 149 -0.40 -5.36 -11.57
N GLU A 150 -1.49 -4.68 -11.95
CA GLU A 150 -1.87 -4.43 -13.33
C GLU A 150 -1.38 -3.06 -13.83
N LEU A 151 -0.61 -2.32 -13.02
CA LEU A 151 -0.10 -0.98 -13.32
C LEU A 151 -1.21 0.08 -13.51
N ASN A 152 -2.43 -0.22 -13.08
CA ASN A 152 -3.58 0.67 -13.17
C ASN A 152 -3.60 1.72 -12.05
N ARG A 153 -2.80 1.51 -10.98
CA ARG A 153 -2.78 2.38 -9.80
C ARG A 153 -1.38 2.53 -9.20
N GLN A 154 -1.00 3.76 -8.85
CA GLN A 154 0.13 4.01 -7.96
C GLN A 154 -0.32 3.94 -6.49
N LEU A 155 0.48 3.30 -5.65
CA LEU A 155 0.22 3.18 -4.22
C LEU A 155 1.12 4.11 -3.38
N PRO A 156 0.66 4.52 -2.18
CA PRO A 156 1.55 5.11 -1.18
C PRO A 156 2.72 4.18 -0.85
N ARG A 157 3.93 4.72 -0.65
CA ARG A 157 5.14 3.88 -0.43
C ARG A 157 5.04 2.95 0.78
N ARG A 158 4.36 3.36 1.85
CA ARG A 158 4.15 2.54 3.06
C ARG A 158 2.79 1.85 3.07
N SER A 159 2.40 1.25 1.96
CA SER A 159 1.14 0.50 1.87
C SER A 159 1.23 -0.86 2.56
N VAL A 160 0.13 -1.32 3.14
CA VAL A 160 -0.02 -2.66 3.73
C VAL A 160 -1.45 -3.15 3.51
N VAL A 161 -1.64 -4.44 3.26
CA VAL A 161 -2.96 -5.06 3.14
C VAL A 161 -3.22 -5.98 4.33
N LEU A 162 -4.45 -5.94 4.86
CA LEU A 162 -4.90 -6.82 5.94
C LEU A 162 -5.87 -7.87 5.41
N THR A 163 -5.59 -9.14 5.70
CA THR A 163 -6.44 -10.28 5.32
C THR A 163 -6.74 -11.17 6.51
N PHE A 164 -7.92 -11.79 6.51
CA PHE A 164 -8.39 -12.71 7.54
C PHE A 164 -8.92 -13.98 6.90
N ASP A 165 -8.37 -15.13 7.28
CA ASP A 165 -8.75 -16.41 6.71
C ASP A 165 -9.81 -17.13 7.56
N ASP A 166 -10.35 -18.21 7.00
CA ASP A 166 -11.34 -19.16 7.53
C ASP A 166 -12.78 -18.64 7.72
N GLY A 167 -12.97 -17.39 8.14
CA GLY A 167 -14.31 -16.85 8.42
C GLY A 167 -14.79 -17.05 9.86
N TYR A 168 -13.91 -16.88 10.84
CA TYR A 168 -14.29 -16.91 12.26
C TYR A 168 -15.16 -15.72 12.68
N LYS A 169 -16.25 -16.00 13.41
CA LYS A 169 -17.16 -15.01 14.04
C LYS A 169 -16.40 -14.03 14.95
N SER A 170 -15.24 -14.44 15.46
CA SER A 170 -14.37 -13.63 16.28
C SER A 170 -13.89 -12.34 15.59
N PHE A 171 -13.86 -12.32 14.24
CA PHE A 171 -13.56 -11.10 13.49
C PHE A 171 -14.50 -9.96 13.87
N LEU A 172 -15.82 -10.21 13.86
CA LEU A 172 -16.83 -9.22 14.25
C LEU A 172 -16.68 -8.77 15.71
N GLN A 173 -16.33 -9.69 16.59
CA GLN A 173 -16.27 -9.45 18.02
C GLN A 173 -15.05 -8.62 18.42
N TYR A 174 -13.90 -8.86 17.79
CA TYR A 174 -12.63 -8.31 18.24
C TYR A 174 -11.89 -7.49 17.18
N ALA A 175 -11.83 -7.95 15.93
CA ALA A 175 -11.05 -7.29 14.88
C ALA A 175 -11.76 -6.05 14.32
N TYR A 176 -13.02 -6.24 13.91
CA TYR A 176 -13.88 -5.23 13.32
C TYR A 176 -13.92 -3.92 14.11
N PRO A 177 -14.22 -3.88 15.43
CA PRO A 177 -14.29 -2.62 16.17
C PRO A 177 -12.93 -1.87 16.21
N ILE A 178 -11.81 -2.60 16.27
CA ILE A 178 -10.46 -2.01 16.25
C ILE A 178 -10.17 -1.40 14.87
N LEU A 179 -10.49 -2.12 13.80
CA LEU A 179 -10.27 -1.63 12.44
C LEU A 179 -11.14 -0.39 12.17
N LYS A 180 -12.40 -0.38 12.60
CA LYS A 180 -13.28 0.80 12.51
C LYS A 180 -12.76 1.99 13.31
N GLU A 181 -12.30 1.79 14.55
CA GLU A 181 -11.68 2.84 15.39
C GLU A 181 -10.51 3.52 14.65
N LEU A 182 -9.74 2.75 13.89
CA LEU A 182 -8.54 3.25 13.22
C LEU A 182 -8.77 3.76 11.79
N GLY A 183 -9.95 3.49 11.21
CA GLY A 183 -10.28 3.80 9.82
C GLY A 183 -9.66 2.81 8.82
N PHE A 184 -9.41 1.58 9.25
CA PHE A 184 -8.79 0.53 8.44
C PHE A 184 -9.85 -0.40 7.81
N THR A 185 -9.52 -0.92 6.63
CA THR A 185 -10.24 -2.01 5.97
C THR A 185 -9.46 -3.33 6.09
N ALA A 186 -10.10 -4.45 5.75
CA ALA A 186 -9.48 -5.76 5.59
C ALA A 186 -10.34 -6.63 4.66
N THR A 187 -9.73 -7.63 4.01
CA THR A 187 -10.47 -8.64 3.22
C THR A 187 -10.58 -9.94 4.00
N LEU A 188 -11.77 -10.54 4.02
CA LEU A 188 -11.99 -11.84 4.65
C LEU A 188 -12.04 -12.93 3.58
N PHE A 189 -11.13 -13.89 3.62
CA PHE A 189 -11.19 -15.09 2.80
C PHE A 189 -11.94 -16.19 3.56
N VAL A 190 -13.07 -16.65 3.02
CA VAL A 190 -13.93 -17.63 3.70
C VAL A 190 -14.19 -18.85 2.82
N TYR A 191 -14.14 -20.04 3.43
CA TYR A 191 -14.48 -21.28 2.74
C TYR A 191 -15.91 -21.67 3.07
N THR A 192 -16.66 -22.06 2.04
CA THR A 192 -18.13 -22.04 2.12
C THR A 192 -18.71 -23.10 3.04
N ASP A 193 -18.01 -24.22 3.25
CA ASP A 193 -18.50 -25.29 4.15
C ASP A 193 -18.40 -24.91 5.64
N TYR A 194 -17.63 -23.87 5.99
CA TYR A 194 -17.59 -23.35 7.35
C TYR A 194 -18.59 -22.23 7.60
N VAL A 195 -19.09 -21.56 6.55
CA VAL A 195 -20.04 -20.45 6.72
C VAL A 195 -21.34 -20.95 7.38
N GLY A 196 -21.63 -20.41 8.58
CA GLY A 196 -22.76 -20.84 9.40
C GLY A 196 -22.58 -22.18 10.12
N ASN A 197 -21.40 -22.81 10.04
CA ASN A 197 -21.11 -24.08 10.70
C ASN A 197 -20.81 -23.87 12.19
N GLY A 198 -21.87 -23.72 12.98
CA GLY A 198 -21.80 -23.53 14.43
C GLY A 198 -21.55 -22.08 14.86
N ARG A 199 -21.53 -21.87 16.18
CA ARG A 199 -21.53 -20.52 16.77
C ARG A 199 -20.26 -19.69 16.53
N ASN A 200 -19.17 -20.34 16.13
CA ASN A 200 -17.87 -19.71 15.94
C ASN A 200 -17.60 -19.31 14.49
N ALA A 201 -18.49 -19.67 13.56
CA ALA A 201 -18.40 -19.30 12.16
C ALA A 201 -19.24 -18.05 11.86
N LEU A 202 -18.75 -17.20 10.96
CA LEU A 202 -19.58 -16.18 10.32
C LEU A 202 -20.67 -16.87 9.51
N ASN A 203 -21.88 -16.32 9.53
CA ASN A 203 -22.98 -16.72 8.65
C ASN A 203 -23.11 -15.75 7.46
N TRP A 204 -23.99 -16.05 6.51
CA TRP A 204 -24.18 -15.23 5.32
C TRP A 204 -24.64 -13.80 5.60
N ASP A 205 -25.45 -13.58 6.63
CA ASP A 205 -25.90 -12.25 7.02
C ASP A 205 -24.76 -11.41 7.61
N ASP A 206 -23.88 -12.03 8.39
CA ASP A 206 -22.65 -11.40 8.88
C ASP A 206 -21.77 -10.96 7.70
N LEU A 207 -21.52 -11.86 6.74
CA LEU A 207 -20.69 -11.58 5.57
C LEU A 207 -21.28 -10.46 4.71
N LYS A 208 -22.60 -10.48 4.48
CA LYS A 208 -23.31 -9.42 3.75
C LYS A 208 -23.22 -8.07 4.46
N SER A 209 -23.32 -8.07 5.79
CA SER A 209 -23.18 -6.88 6.62
C SER A 209 -21.75 -6.33 6.57
N LEU A 210 -20.74 -7.20 6.67
CA LEU A 210 -19.32 -6.84 6.58
C LEU A 210 -18.96 -6.23 5.22
N ALA A 211 -19.40 -6.86 4.13
CA ALA A 211 -19.18 -6.35 2.78
C ALA A 211 -19.72 -4.92 2.61
N LYS A 212 -20.96 -4.67 3.04
CA LYS A 212 -21.57 -3.32 3.02
C LYS A 212 -20.83 -2.29 3.87
N GLN A 213 -20.05 -2.73 4.85
CA GLN A 213 -19.30 -1.86 5.76
C GLN A 213 -17.85 -1.65 5.32
N GLY A 214 -17.50 -2.07 4.10
CA GLY A 214 -16.17 -1.88 3.52
C GLY A 214 -15.16 -2.97 3.91
N PHE A 215 -15.63 -4.18 4.21
CA PHE A 215 -14.79 -5.37 4.41
C PHE A 215 -15.11 -6.42 3.33
N PRO A 216 -14.42 -6.38 2.18
CA PRO A 216 -14.67 -7.30 1.07
C PRO A 216 -14.50 -8.77 1.49
N ILE A 217 -15.25 -9.65 0.81
CA ILE A 217 -15.21 -11.09 1.04
C ILE A 217 -14.57 -11.76 -0.18
N GLY A 218 -13.51 -12.53 0.04
CA GLY A 218 -12.82 -13.36 -0.94
C GLY A 218 -13.11 -14.86 -0.74
N ALA A 219 -12.80 -15.67 -1.76
CA ALA A 219 -12.97 -17.12 -1.67
C ALA A 219 -11.81 -17.79 -0.93
N HIS A 220 -12.10 -18.88 -0.21
CA HIS A 220 -11.08 -19.73 0.39
C HIS A 220 -11.29 -21.22 0.09
N SER A 221 -11.76 -21.51 -1.13
CA SER A 221 -12.30 -22.82 -1.58
C SER A 221 -13.64 -23.22 -0.96
N LYS A 222 -14.12 -24.43 -1.26
CA LYS A 222 -15.33 -24.97 -0.66
C LYS A 222 -15.03 -25.57 0.71
N THR A 223 -14.02 -26.45 0.76
CA THR A 223 -13.78 -27.35 1.90
C THR A 223 -12.55 -27.01 2.74
N HIS A 224 -11.69 -26.09 2.28
CA HIS A 224 -10.38 -25.79 2.87
C HIS A 224 -9.35 -26.92 2.77
N ASN A 225 -9.53 -27.87 1.85
CA ASN A 225 -8.53 -28.90 1.56
C ASN A 225 -7.35 -28.36 0.73
N ASP A 226 -6.22 -29.08 0.74
CA ASP A 226 -5.14 -28.80 -0.23
C ASP A 226 -5.67 -29.02 -1.65
N LEU A 227 -5.63 -27.93 -2.43
CA LEU A 227 -6.19 -27.88 -3.77
C LEU A 227 -5.24 -28.42 -4.83
N ARG A 228 -3.96 -28.68 -4.49
CA ARG A 228 -3.04 -29.33 -5.42
C ARG A 228 -3.54 -30.72 -5.78
N ARG A 229 -3.06 -31.23 -6.91
CA ARG A 229 -3.39 -32.57 -7.36
C ARG A 229 -2.97 -33.61 -6.32
N HIS A 230 -3.86 -34.55 -6.02
CA HIS A 230 -3.55 -35.64 -5.10
C HIS A 230 -2.76 -36.74 -5.82
N SER A 231 -1.97 -37.52 -5.07
CA SER A 231 -1.23 -38.63 -5.65
C SER A 231 -2.19 -39.67 -6.25
N GLY A 232 -1.98 -40.03 -7.52
CA GLY A 232 -2.84 -40.97 -8.25
C GLY A 232 -4.13 -40.36 -8.83
N GLU A 233 -4.38 -39.07 -8.61
CA GLU A 233 -5.55 -38.38 -9.17
C GLU A 233 -5.39 -38.13 -10.69
N SER A 234 -6.33 -38.67 -11.47
CA SER A 234 -6.38 -38.45 -12.92
C SER A 234 -6.70 -36.98 -13.26
N ASP A 235 -6.47 -36.59 -14.51
CA ASP A 235 -6.81 -35.24 -15.00
C ASP A 235 -8.30 -34.92 -14.85
N GLU A 236 -9.17 -35.91 -15.10
CA GLU A 236 -10.62 -35.76 -15.02
C GLU A 236 -11.08 -35.62 -13.56
N GLU A 237 -10.56 -36.44 -12.66
CA GLU A 237 -10.85 -36.35 -11.23
C GLU A 237 -10.41 -35.00 -10.66
N PHE A 238 -9.20 -34.55 -11.01
CA PHE A 238 -8.68 -33.26 -10.60
C PHE A 238 -9.55 -32.12 -11.12
N ALA A 239 -9.93 -32.14 -12.40
CA ALA A 239 -10.81 -31.14 -12.99
C ALA A 239 -12.18 -31.11 -12.30
N ARG A 240 -12.79 -32.27 -12.03
CA ARG A 240 -14.07 -32.38 -11.33
C ARG A 240 -13.97 -31.86 -9.90
N ARG A 241 -12.90 -32.17 -9.18
CA ARG A 241 -12.68 -31.64 -7.81
C ARG A 241 -12.49 -30.13 -7.83
N MET A 242 -11.75 -29.59 -8.79
CA MET A 242 -11.59 -28.13 -8.93
C MET A 242 -12.90 -27.42 -9.28
N GLN A 243 -13.78 -28.03 -10.08
CA GLN A 243 -15.13 -27.50 -10.29
C GLN A 243 -15.89 -27.35 -8.96
N VAL A 244 -15.81 -28.35 -8.08
CA VAL A 244 -16.45 -28.33 -6.76
C VAL A 244 -15.77 -27.33 -5.81
N GLU A 245 -14.44 -27.31 -5.78
CA GLU A 245 -13.68 -26.47 -4.84
C GLU A 245 -13.60 -24.99 -5.25
N LEU A 246 -13.70 -24.69 -6.54
CA LEU A 246 -13.46 -23.35 -7.08
C LEU A 246 -14.72 -22.71 -7.65
N ALA A 247 -15.58 -23.45 -8.36
CA ALA A 247 -16.73 -22.88 -9.06
C ALA A 247 -17.99 -22.83 -8.19
N GLU A 248 -18.30 -23.91 -7.47
CA GLU A 248 -19.49 -23.96 -6.62
C GLU A 248 -19.50 -22.88 -5.53
N PRO A 249 -18.37 -22.57 -4.86
CA PRO A 249 -18.30 -21.45 -3.93
C PRO A 249 -18.66 -20.12 -4.58
N LEU A 250 -18.15 -19.83 -5.79
CA LEU A 250 -18.46 -18.59 -6.51
C LEU A 250 -19.96 -18.46 -6.77
N ALA A 251 -20.59 -19.54 -7.26
CA ALA A 251 -22.03 -19.55 -7.49
C ALA A 251 -22.82 -19.38 -6.17
N LEU A 252 -22.31 -19.89 -5.05
CA LEU A 252 -22.94 -19.71 -3.74
C LEU A 252 -22.78 -18.28 -3.22
N PHE A 253 -21.60 -17.66 -3.36
CA PHE A 253 -21.39 -16.25 -3.04
C PHE A 253 -22.31 -15.35 -3.85
N GLU A 254 -22.41 -15.56 -5.16
CA GLU A 254 -23.32 -14.82 -6.05
C GLU A 254 -24.77 -14.91 -5.53
N ARG A 255 -25.26 -16.11 -5.25
CA ARG A 255 -26.63 -16.32 -4.75
C ARG A 255 -26.89 -15.67 -3.37
N ARG A 256 -25.89 -15.63 -2.48
CA ARG A 256 -26.06 -15.19 -1.08
C ARG A 256 -25.76 -13.71 -0.88
N LEU A 257 -24.76 -13.19 -1.59
CA LEU A 257 -24.23 -11.84 -1.43
C LEU A 257 -24.56 -10.93 -2.62
N GLY A 258 -25.00 -11.49 -3.77
CA GLY A 258 -25.26 -10.75 -5.01
C GLY A 258 -24.01 -10.40 -5.81
N GLN A 259 -22.87 -10.99 -5.44
CA GLN A 259 -21.61 -10.90 -6.16
C GLN A 259 -20.71 -12.09 -5.81
N ALA A 260 -20.08 -12.69 -6.81
CA ALA A 260 -19.01 -13.66 -6.65
C ALA A 260 -17.66 -12.95 -6.41
N PRO A 261 -16.82 -13.45 -5.48
CA PRO A 261 -15.47 -12.92 -5.32
C PRO A 261 -14.61 -13.21 -6.55
N GLN A 262 -13.75 -12.26 -6.91
CA GLN A 262 -12.80 -12.42 -8.03
C GLN A 262 -11.43 -12.95 -7.58
N VAL A 263 -11.25 -13.10 -6.26
CA VAL A 263 -9.98 -13.43 -5.62
C VAL A 263 -10.10 -14.64 -4.71
N ILE A 264 -9.02 -15.42 -4.61
CA ILE A 264 -8.95 -16.62 -3.76
C ILE A 264 -7.66 -16.67 -2.93
N ALA A 265 -7.78 -16.99 -1.64
CA ALA A 265 -6.65 -17.46 -0.86
C ALA A 265 -6.51 -18.98 -1.01
N TYR A 266 -5.33 -19.48 -1.37
CA TYR A 266 -5.08 -20.92 -1.38
C TYR A 266 -5.09 -21.46 0.05
N PRO A 267 -5.87 -22.50 0.37
CA PRO A 267 -5.75 -23.20 1.66
C PRO A 267 -4.29 -23.57 1.94
N TYR A 268 -3.82 -23.27 3.15
CA TYR A 268 -2.43 -23.46 3.58
C TYR A 268 -1.37 -22.69 2.77
N GLY A 269 -1.78 -21.82 1.84
CA GLY A 269 -0.90 -21.19 0.85
C GLY A 269 -0.37 -22.13 -0.24
N ALA A 270 -0.85 -23.37 -0.28
CA ALA A 270 -0.33 -24.43 -1.13
C ALA A 270 -0.79 -24.27 -2.58
N HIS A 271 0.16 -24.20 -3.52
CA HIS A 271 -0.15 -24.05 -4.94
C HIS A 271 0.99 -24.55 -5.84
N ASP A 272 0.64 -24.91 -7.07
CA ASP A 272 1.54 -25.31 -8.15
C ASP A 272 1.00 -24.80 -9.51
N ASP A 273 1.73 -25.03 -10.61
CA ASP A 273 1.32 -24.55 -11.93
C ASP A 273 -0.01 -25.16 -12.42
N ALA A 274 -0.28 -26.43 -12.07
CA ALA A 274 -1.51 -27.10 -12.45
C ALA A 274 -2.72 -26.46 -11.76
N LEU A 275 -2.61 -26.16 -10.47
CA LEU A 275 -3.64 -25.45 -9.72
C LEU A 275 -3.81 -24.01 -10.21
N VAL A 276 -2.72 -23.28 -10.45
CA VAL A 276 -2.78 -21.90 -10.96
C VAL A 276 -3.55 -21.84 -12.29
N LYS A 277 -3.33 -22.82 -13.18
CA LYS A 277 -4.11 -22.95 -14.42
C LYS A 277 -5.60 -23.14 -14.13
N LYS A 278 -5.95 -24.03 -13.19
CA LYS A 278 -7.35 -24.28 -12.80
C LYS A 278 -8.01 -23.06 -12.17
N VAL A 279 -7.31 -22.33 -11.31
CA VAL A 279 -7.81 -21.08 -10.71
C VAL A 279 -8.12 -20.04 -11.79
N ARG A 280 -7.23 -19.88 -12.78
CA ARG A 280 -7.48 -18.99 -13.93
C ARG A 280 -8.69 -19.43 -14.76
N GLU A 281 -8.79 -20.73 -15.07
CA GLU A 281 -9.90 -21.30 -15.85
C GLU A 281 -11.28 -21.03 -15.22
N HIS A 282 -11.34 -20.90 -13.89
CA HIS A 282 -12.56 -20.61 -13.14
C HIS A 282 -12.84 -19.11 -12.93
N GLY A 283 -12.03 -18.23 -13.53
CA GLY A 283 -12.31 -16.79 -13.57
C GLY A 283 -11.77 -15.97 -12.39
N TYR A 284 -10.91 -16.54 -11.54
CA TYR A 284 -10.21 -15.77 -10.52
C TYR A 284 -9.11 -14.92 -11.18
N ILE A 285 -9.04 -13.64 -10.79
CA ILE A 285 -8.07 -12.67 -11.33
C ILE A 285 -6.79 -12.59 -10.49
N ALA A 286 -6.91 -12.83 -9.18
CA ALA A 286 -5.78 -12.85 -8.26
C ALA A 286 -5.92 -13.98 -7.23
N ALA A 287 -4.78 -14.51 -6.79
CA ALA A 287 -4.73 -15.58 -5.81
C ALA A 287 -3.53 -15.47 -4.87
N PHE A 288 -3.74 -15.88 -3.63
CA PHE A 288 -2.88 -15.53 -2.51
C PHE A 288 -2.30 -16.76 -1.83
N SER A 289 -0.98 -16.84 -1.75
CA SER A 289 -0.23 -17.88 -1.05
C SER A 289 0.14 -17.44 0.38
N VAL A 290 0.89 -18.28 1.10
CA VAL A 290 1.48 -17.93 2.40
C VAL A 290 3.00 -18.08 2.28
N ARG A 291 3.67 -16.95 2.09
CA ARG A 291 5.12 -16.80 2.03
C ARG A 291 5.46 -15.43 2.60
N ARG A 292 6.41 -15.40 3.55
CA ARG A 292 6.79 -14.15 4.22
C ARG A 292 7.67 -13.29 3.28
N GLU A 293 7.02 -12.57 2.40
CA GLU A 293 7.63 -11.70 1.39
C GLU A 293 6.65 -10.58 1.02
N GLY A 294 7.18 -9.40 0.68
CA GLY A 294 6.38 -8.30 0.14
C GLY A 294 6.14 -8.46 -1.36
N ASN A 295 5.16 -7.73 -1.90
CA ASN A 295 4.74 -7.87 -3.29
C ASN A 295 5.11 -6.64 -4.12
N ALA A 296 5.92 -6.81 -5.15
CA ALA A 296 6.14 -5.77 -6.17
C ALA A 296 4.97 -5.72 -7.16
N SER A 297 4.90 -4.67 -7.99
CA SER A 297 3.88 -4.55 -9.05
C SER A 297 3.95 -5.70 -10.07
N PHE A 298 5.12 -6.29 -10.27
CA PHE A 298 5.33 -7.40 -11.20
C PHE A 298 5.21 -8.77 -10.54
N VAL A 299 4.63 -8.88 -9.33
CA VAL A 299 4.28 -10.18 -8.77
C VAL A 299 3.22 -10.84 -9.66
N PRO A 300 3.31 -12.15 -9.99
CA PRO A 300 2.26 -12.82 -10.73
C PRO A 300 0.93 -12.76 -9.95
N PRO A 301 -0.18 -12.26 -10.53
CA PRO A 301 -1.43 -12.04 -9.80
C PRO A 301 -2.00 -13.28 -9.10
N LEU A 302 -1.76 -14.47 -9.65
CA LEU A 302 -2.21 -15.74 -9.09
C LEU A 302 -1.22 -16.37 -8.09
N ARG A 303 -0.17 -15.63 -7.67
CA ARG A 303 0.88 -16.07 -6.75
C ARG A 303 1.27 -14.99 -5.74
N ILE A 304 0.35 -14.09 -5.40
CA ILE A 304 0.61 -12.99 -4.45
C ILE A 304 0.94 -13.57 -3.07
N HIS A 305 2.01 -13.07 -2.44
CA HIS A 305 2.53 -13.57 -1.18
C HIS A 305 1.85 -12.91 0.01
N ARG A 306 1.55 -13.71 1.05
CA ARG A 306 1.05 -13.22 2.34
C ARG A 306 1.94 -13.67 3.49
N SER A 307 2.21 -12.74 4.41
CA SER A 307 2.95 -12.98 5.64
C SER A 307 2.00 -13.42 6.76
N GLN A 308 2.12 -14.68 7.18
CA GLN A 308 1.39 -15.20 8.33
C GLN A 308 1.82 -14.48 9.60
N ILE A 309 0.86 -13.86 10.29
CA ILE A 309 1.09 -13.28 11.60
C ILE A 309 0.71 -14.32 12.66
N TYR A 310 1.69 -14.67 13.50
CA TYR A 310 1.50 -15.63 14.58
C TYR A 310 1.24 -14.92 15.91
N SER A 311 0.53 -15.61 16.80
CA SER A 311 0.11 -15.09 18.11
C SER A 311 1.27 -14.68 19.03
N GLU A 312 2.40 -15.35 18.86
CA GLU A 312 3.62 -15.24 19.67
C GLU A 312 4.57 -14.13 19.20
N MET A 313 4.33 -13.54 18.02
CA MET A 313 5.20 -12.51 17.47
C MET A 313 5.25 -11.29 18.40
N THR A 314 6.47 -10.86 18.76
CA THR A 314 6.67 -9.55 19.39
C THR A 314 6.37 -8.42 18.40
N ILE A 315 6.29 -7.18 18.88
CA ILE A 315 6.05 -6.05 17.97
C ILE A 315 7.23 -5.82 17.01
N GLU A 316 8.45 -6.16 17.42
CA GLU A 316 9.65 -6.12 16.59
C GLU A 316 9.62 -7.20 15.50
N GLU A 317 9.18 -8.41 15.83
CA GLU A 317 9.02 -9.50 14.86
C GLU A 317 7.89 -9.23 13.87
N PHE A 318 6.81 -8.61 14.34
CA PHE A 318 5.73 -8.09 13.52
C PHE A 318 6.26 -7.01 12.55
N ALA A 319 7.05 -6.05 13.03
CA ALA A 319 7.63 -5.00 12.20
C ALA A 319 8.51 -5.52 11.06
N LYS A 320 9.22 -6.64 11.28
CA LYS A 320 9.97 -7.35 10.22
C LYS A 320 9.07 -7.96 9.13
N SER A 321 7.75 -7.95 9.28
CA SER A 321 6.80 -8.39 8.24
C SER A 321 6.26 -7.22 7.41
N LEU A 322 6.77 -6.02 7.64
CA LEU A 322 6.31 -4.77 7.02
C LEU A 322 7.36 -4.17 6.08
N ASP A 323 8.20 -4.99 5.45
CA ASP A 323 9.12 -4.48 4.44
C ASP A 323 8.34 -3.97 3.22
N VAL A 324 8.62 -2.73 2.83
CA VAL A 324 7.92 -2.00 1.76
C VAL A 324 8.84 -1.58 0.62
N PHE A 325 10.13 -1.93 0.67
CA PHE A 325 11.06 -1.51 -0.37
C PHE A 325 12.26 -2.44 -0.52
N GLN A 326 12.39 -3.03 -1.69
CA GLN A 326 13.61 -3.74 -2.06
C GLN A 326 14.60 -2.73 -2.65
N LYS A 327 15.76 -2.57 -2.02
CA LYS A 327 16.86 -1.79 -2.60
C LYS A 327 17.61 -2.62 -3.62
N GLU A 328 18.01 -1.99 -4.72
CA GLU A 328 18.94 -2.55 -5.69
C GLU A 328 20.24 -1.73 -5.65
N ALA A 329 21.38 -2.41 -5.65
CA ALA A 329 22.66 -1.75 -5.81
C ALA A 329 22.83 -1.38 -7.29
N PHE A 330 23.33 -0.18 -7.55
CA PHE A 330 23.86 0.15 -8.89
C PHE A 330 25.03 -0.81 -9.16
N GLN A 331 24.92 -1.61 -10.21
CA GLN A 331 26.03 -2.44 -10.70
C GLN A 331 27.04 -1.60 -11.46
#